data_AF-A0A418YW87-F1
#
_entry.id   AF-A0A418YW87-F1
#
_cell.length_a   1.000
_cell.length_b   1.000
_cell.length_c   1.000
_cell.angle_alpha   90.00
_cell.angle_beta   90.00
_cell.angle_gamma   90.00
#
_symmetry.space_group_name_H-M   'P 1'
#
loop_
_entity.id
_entity.type
_entity.pdbx_description
1 polymer ?
#
loop_
_entity_poly.entity_id
_entity_poly.type
_entity_poly.pdbx_seq_one_letter_code
_entity_poly.pdbx_strand_id
1 'polypeptide(L)'
;MSLTPAFLDELRARTSLSTLIGRTVKVQKAGREYKACCPFHNEKTPSFTINDEKGFYHCFGCGAHGDAIRWMTDQRGLPFMEAVKELAQAAGMDVPAPDPRAAQRAEAAKGLHDAMAAAQGFFEEQLGGIEGAEARAYLGKRGISDATRRVFGFGYSPDGRGRLKTALKEFGEPMLVEAGLLINPDGERDTYDRFRGRLMLPIRDIRGRVIAFGGRILGAGEPKYLNSPDTPLFDKGRTLYNIDRASPASRNTGRVIVVEGYMDVIALAQAGFGDAVAPLGTALTEHQIERLWKMVEVPILCFDGDSAGQKAAIRAAIRALPLLRPGHSLAFATLPAGKDPDDLIRAEGPAAMDAVLAAAQPLVDRLWSHEQGAAPLDTPEQKAALKQRLAAITEAIGHPDVRAHYAHAFRERYDALFFARPAFNSAPRGQGTRNAGRWQRDKKGNWKPPIGPPLQEARAIGATGMEQRLLRAILASLLRHPDQIVRHRETLASLHVADRALGQLLAAMIAASFRKETVETDGLLTILGPGEVYNMAKGMLRADTFTFTPHRMTTDADRVTRDLEEAIGVMAQGPELDAALAEATRRARDDLNEESYAEQQRVHRLKMDHESRLAELAQSDDIE
;
A
#
# COMPACT_ATOMS: atom_id res chain seq x y z
N MET A 1 19.87 25.91 -0.78
CA MET A 1 21.20 25.28 -0.97
C MET A 1 21.22 24.74 -2.38
N SER A 2 22.20 25.08 -3.20
CA SER A 2 22.40 24.40 -4.47
C SER A 2 23.73 23.66 -4.36
N LEU A 3 23.69 22.40 -3.91
CA LEU A 3 24.79 21.48 -4.18
C LEU A 3 24.77 21.29 -5.69
N THR A 4 25.79 21.81 -6.38
CA THR A 4 25.84 21.68 -7.83
C THR A 4 25.99 20.20 -8.20
N PRO A 5 25.39 19.74 -9.31
CA PRO A 5 25.61 18.39 -9.81
C PRO A 5 27.11 18.07 -9.91
N ALA A 6 27.91 19.03 -10.38
CA ALA A 6 29.36 18.94 -10.46
C ALA A 6 30.04 18.65 -9.10
N PHE A 7 29.62 19.28 -8.00
CA PHE A 7 30.17 19.00 -6.68
C PHE A 7 29.86 17.58 -6.21
N LEU A 8 28.62 17.11 -6.45
CA LEU A 8 28.22 15.75 -6.09
C LEU A 8 28.97 14.70 -6.91
N ASP A 9 29.20 14.96 -8.19
CA ASP A 9 29.97 14.08 -9.07
C ASP A 9 31.44 14.03 -8.66
N GLU A 10 32.03 15.17 -8.31
CA GLU A 10 33.39 15.23 -7.78
C GLU A 10 33.51 14.49 -6.44
N LEU A 11 32.53 14.64 -5.55
CA LEU A 11 32.48 13.93 -4.27
C LEU A 11 32.41 12.42 -4.45
N ARG A 12 31.59 11.94 -5.41
CA ARG A 12 31.53 10.52 -5.77
C ARG A 12 32.88 10.04 -6.31
N ALA A 13 33.50 10.79 -7.21
CA ALA A 13 34.77 10.43 -7.82
C ALA A 13 35.93 10.35 -6.81
N ARG A 14 35.92 11.18 -5.75
CA ARG A 14 36.93 11.15 -4.69
C ARG A 14 36.68 10.11 -3.61
N THR A 15 35.53 9.43 -3.63
CA THR A 15 35.17 8.45 -2.62
C THR A 15 35.36 7.03 -3.14
N SER A 16 36.34 6.30 -2.58
CA SER A 16 36.46 4.85 -2.81
C SER A 16 35.38 4.10 -2.02
N LEU A 17 34.46 3.47 -2.74
CA LEU A 17 33.36 2.68 -2.18
C LEU A 17 33.86 1.46 -1.42
N SER A 18 34.87 0.76 -1.92
CA SER A 18 35.47 -0.40 -1.24
C SER A 18 36.06 -0.02 0.12
N THR A 19 36.69 1.16 0.20
CA THR A 19 37.24 1.71 1.45
C THR A 19 36.13 2.14 2.40
N LEU A 20 35.10 2.82 1.89
CA LEU A 20 33.96 3.28 2.68
C LEU A 20 33.17 2.10 3.26
N ILE A 21 32.85 1.11 2.44
CA ILE A 21 32.06 -0.08 2.80
C ILE A 21 32.90 -1.04 3.65
N GLY A 22 34.21 -1.12 3.39
CA GLY A 22 35.17 -1.92 4.15
C GLY A 22 35.29 -1.56 5.62
N ARG A 23 34.79 -0.39 6.04
CA ARG A 23 34.67 -0.01 7.46
C ARG A 23 33.57 -0.77 8.19
N THR A 24 32.58 -1.29 7.47
CA THR A 24 31.40 -1.94 8.05
C THR A 24 31.42 -3.45 7.82
N VAL A 25 31.87 -3.90 6.65
CA VAL A 25 31.89 -5.32 6.28
C VAL A 25 33.27 -5.73 5.77
N LYS A 26 33.60 -7.01 5.94
CA LYS A 26 34.84 -7.57 5.42
C LYS A 26 34.77 -7.68 3.89
N VAL A 27 35.48 -6.78 3.22
CA VAL A 27 35.57 -6.73 1.76
C VAL A 27 36.76 -7.58 1.28
N GLN A 28 36.55 -8.39 0.24
CA GLN A 28 37.55 -9.24 -0.38
C GLN A 28 37.76 -8.81 -1.84
N LYS A 29 39.02 -8.74 -2.28
CA LYS A 29 39.32 -8.36 -3.66
C LYS A 29 39.05 -9.54 -4.60
N ALA A 30 38.32 -9.29 -5.68
CA ALA A 30 37.94 -10.26 -6.70
C ALA A 30 38.23 -9.70 -8.10
N GLY A 31 39.50 -9.75 -8.52
CA GLY A 31 39.94 -9.15 -9.78
C GLY A 31 39.96 -7.62 -9.72
N ARG A 32 39.20 -6.97 -10.60
CA ARG A 32 39.02 -5.50 -10.64
C ARG A 32 37.90 -5.00 -9.72
N GLU A 33 37.09 -5.90 -9.18
CA GLU A 33 35.98 -5.58 -8.29
C GLU A 33 36.28 -6.13 -6.89
N TYR A 34 35.41 -5.78 -5.95
CA TYR A 34 35.44 -6.33 -4.60
C TYR A 34 34.14 -7.05 -4.29
N LYS A 35 34.21 -8.06 -3.42
CA LYS A 35 33.07 -8.85 -2.95
C LYS A 35 32.96 -8.82 -1.44
N ALA A 36 31.75 -8.80 -0.92
CA ALA A 36 31.44 -8.91 0.50
C ALA A 36 30.14 -9.70 0.72
N CYS A 37 29.89 -10.13 1.95
CA CYS A 37 28.54 -10.50 2.35
C CYS A 37 27.70 -9.22 2.46
N CYS A 38 26.47 -9.28 1.98
CA CYS A 38 25.59 -8.13 1.89
C CYS A 38 25.28 -7.57 3.29
N PRO A 39 25.43 -6.26 3.48
CA PRO A 39 25.07 -5.59 4.73
C PRO A 39 23.58 -5.25 4.82
N PHE A 40 22.83 -5.37 3.72
CA PHE A 40 21.39 -5.06 3.64
C PHE A 40 20.49 -6.27 3.91
N HIS A 41 21.04 -7.49 3.85
CA HIS A 41 20.30 -8.73 4.16
C HIS A 41 21.27 -9.80 4.67
N ASN A 42 20.76 -10.79 5.38
CA ASN A 42 21.60 -11.79 6.03
C ASN A 42 21.95 -12.95 5.08
N GLU A 43 23.23 -13.10 4.72
CA GLU A 43 23.72 -14.18 3.86
C GLU A 43 25.06 -14.74 4.33
N LYS A 44 25.34 -16.00 3.96
CA LYS A 44 26.62 -16.68 4.29
C LYS A 44 27.63 -16.66 3.14
N THR A 45 27.17 -16.46 1.92
CA THR A 45 28.00 -16.42 0.70
C THR A 45 28.08 -15.00 0.18
N PRO A 46 29.25 -14.50 -0.26
CA PRO A 46 29.36 -13.12 -0.75
C PRO A 46 28.57 -12.88 -2.05
N SER A 47 27.44 -12.15 -1.99
CA SER A 47 26.68 -11.70 -3.18
C SER A 47 26.78 -10.20 -3.44
N PHE A 48 27.47 -9.46 -2.58
CA PHE A 48 27.61 -8.01 -2.66
C PHE A 48 28.87 -7.64 -3.44
N THR A 49 28.71 -7.06 -4.63
CA THR A 49 29.81 -6.63 -5.48
C THR A 49 29.98 -5.11 -5.42
N ILE A 50 31.23 -4.65 -5.35
CA ILE A 50 31.61 -3.23 -5.27
C ILE A 50 32.57 -2.94 -6.41
N ASN A 51 32.25 -1.94 -7.22
CA ASN A 51 33.08 -1.47 -8.31
C ASN A 51 33.50 -0.02 -8.07
N ASP A 52 34.76 0.18 -7.65
CA ASP A 52 35.32 1.51 -7.39
C ASP A 52 35.51 2.33 -8.67
N GLU A 53 35.85 1.69 -9.80
CA GLU A 53 36.06 2.37 -11.09
C GLU A 53 34.75 2.96 -11.62
N LYS A 54 33.64 2.23 -11.46
CA LYS A 54 32.30 2.65 -11.90
C LYS A 54 31.52 3.40 -10.81
N GLY A 55 32.03 3.44 -9.58
CA GLY A 55 31.43 4.20 -8.50
C GLY A 55 30.09 3.65 -7.98
N PHE A 56 29.84 2.35 -8.08
CA PHE A 56 28.62 1.73 -7.53
C PHE A 56 28.84 0.39 -6.85
N TYR A 57 27.89 0.01 -5.99
CA TYR A 57 27.74 -1.34 -5.47
C TYR A 57 26.44 -1.99 -5.97
N HIS A 58 26.43 -3.31 -6.06
CA HIS A 58 25.25 -4.09 -6.39
C HIS A 58 25.24 -5.42 -5.62
N CYS A 59 24.11 -5.76 -5.00
CA CYS A 59 23.89 -7.05 -4.38
C CYS A 59 23.07 -7.96 -5.28
N PHE A 60 23.61 -9.11 -5.65
CA PHE A 60 22.89 -10.11 -6.45
C PHE A 60 21.86 -10.93 -5.64
N GLY A 61 21.93 -10.91 -4.30
CA GLY A 61 20.95 -11.57 -3.43
C GLY A 61 19.66 -10.76 -3.24
N CYS A 62 19.78 -9.50 -2.83
CA CYS A 62 18.62 -8.65 -2.49
C CYS A 62 18.36 -7.49 -3.46
N GLY A 63 19.18 -7.30 -4.50
CA GLY A 63 19.02 -6.21 -5.47
C GLY A 63 19.45 -4.83 -4.98
N ALA A 64 20.01 -4.70 -3.77
CA ALA A 64 20.50 -3.43 -3.25
C ALA A 64 21.57 -2.83 -4.18
N HIS A 65 21.36 -1.59 -4.62
CA HIS A 65 22.23 -0.90 -5.59
C HIS A 65 22.37 0.58 -5.23
N GLY A 66 23.59 1.13 -5.32
CA GLY A 66 23.83 2.53 -4.99
C GLY A 66 25.28 3.01 -5.13
N ASP A 67 25.46 4.30 -4.89
CA ASP A 67 26.76 4.97 -4.83
C ASP A 67 27.19 5.22 -3.37
N ALA A 68 28.30 5.95 -3.18
CA ALA A 68 28.81 6.28 -1.85
C ALA A 68 27.82 7.10 -0.99
N ILE A 69 27.04 7.98 -1.59
CA ILE A 69 26.05 8.79 -0.86
C ILE A 69 24.88 7.90 -0.45
N ARG A 70 24.41 7.07 -1.37
CA ARG A 70 23.31 6.13 -1.14
C ARG A 70 23.66 5.08 -0.09
N TRP A 71 24.92 4.65 -0.05
CA TRP A 71 25.44 3.83 1.06
C TRP A 71 25.25 4.52 2.42
N MET A 72 25.60 5.81 2.51
CA MET A 72 25.47 6.57 3.75
C MET A 72 24.00 6.82 4.14
N THR A 73 23.12 7.03 3.17
CA THR A 73 21.69 7.24 3.45
C THR A 73 20.97 5.94 3.78
N ASP A 74 21.13 4.91 2.96
CA ASP A 74 20.30 3.71 3.00
C ASP A 74 20.83 2.75 4.07
N GLN A 75 22.15 2.60 4.19
CA GLN A 75 22.75 1.70 5.19
C GLN A 75 23.03 2.38 6.53
N ARG A 76 23.56 3.61 6.54
CA ARG A 76 23.84 4.30 7.81
C ARG A 76 22.65 5.13 8.31
N GLY A 77 21.60 5.28 7.51
CA GLY A 77 20.41 6.05 7.89
C GLY A 77 20.67 7.55 8.00
N LEU A 78 21.76 8.07 7.41
CA LEU A 78 22.13 9.47 7.52
C LEU A 78 21.24 10.33 6.59
N PRO A 79 20.79 11.51 7.04
CA PRO A 79 20.17 12.48 6.14
C PRO A 79 21.15 12.87 5.03
N PHE A 80 20.65 13.03 3.80
CA PHE A 80 21.46 13.31 2.59
C PHE A 80 22.54 14.38 2.80
N MET A 81 22.22 15.50 3.43
CA MET A 81 23.19 16.58 3.68
C MET A 81 24.29 16.20 4.67
N GLU A 82 24.00 15.38 5.67
CA GLU A 82 25.02 14.89 6.61
C GLU A 82 25.90 13.84 5.93
N ALA A 83 25.31 12.97 5.11
CA ALA A 83 26.06 12.03 4.27
C ALA A 83 27.05 12.77 3.36
N VAL A 84 26.60 13.84 2.69
CA VAL A 84 27.46 14.68 1.85
C VAL A 84 28.58 15.34 2.66
N LYS A 85 28.29 15.88 3.85
CA LYS A 85 29.31 16.49 4.71
C LYS A 85 30.35 15.48 5.20
N GLU A 86 29.93 14.31 5.66
CA GLU A 86 30.82 13.28 6.17
C GLU A 86 31.74 12.73 5.07
N LEU A 87 31.18 12.49 3.88
CA LEU A 87 31.95 12.10 2.71
C LEU A 87 32.91 13.21 2.25
N ALA A 88 32.46 14.46 2.22
CA ALA A 88 33.30 15.59 1.81
C ALA A 88 34.47 15.81 2.77
N GLN A 89 34.22 15.71 4.08
CA GLN A 89 35.27 15.76 5.09
C GLN A 89 36.28 14.62 4.92
N ALA A 90 35.81 13.40 4.66
CA ALA A 90 36.69 12.26 4.42
C ALA A 90 37.50 12.38 3.11
N ALA A 91 36.93 13.05 2.10
CA ALA A 91 37.56 13.31 0.80
C ALA A 91 38.42 14.60 0.78
N GLY A 92 38.54 15.32 1.90
CA GLY A 92 39.25 16.60 1.98
C GLY A 92 38.64 17.69 1.09
N MET A 93 37.32 17.65 0.89
CA MET A 93 36.56 18.61 0.11
C MET A 93 35.81 19.57 1.04
N ASP A 94 35.91 20.87 0.76
CA ASP A 94 35.08 21.86 1.42
C ASP A 94 33.67 21.84 0.82
N VAL A 95 32.68 21.58 1.68
CA VAL A 95 31.28 21.71 1.29
C VAL A 95 31.00 23.19 1.05
N PRO A 96 30.41 23.58 -0.10
CA PRO A 96 30.10 24.97 -0.41
C PRO A 96 29.40 25.67 0.77
N ALA A 97 29.91 26.84 1.13
CA ALA A 97 29.43 27.58 2.30
C ALA A 97 27.90 27.79 2.21
N PRO A 98 27.17 27.62 3.31
CA PRO A 98 25.76 27.97 3.33
C PRO A 98 25.61 29.45 2.94
N ASP A 99 24.56 29.77 2.17
CA ASP A 99 24.07 31.15 2.02
C ASP A 99 24.18 31.87 3.39
N PRO A 100 24.76 33.08 3.50
CA PRO A 100 24.86 33.80 4.76
C PRO A 100 23.54 33.84 5.54
N ARG A 101 22.38 33.88 4.86
CA ARG A 101 21.05 33.75 5.48
C ARG A 101 20.73 32.35 5.97
N ALA A 102 21.23 31.30 5.32
CA ALA A 102 21.14 29.92 5.79
C ALA A 102 22.10 29.63 6.97
N ALA A 103 23.30 30.21 6.98
CA ALA A 103 24.23 30.14 8.10
C ALA A 103 23.67 30.87 9.33
N GLN A 104 23.12 32.07 9.15
CA GLN A 104 22.44 32.81 10.21
C GLN A 104 21.20 32.06 10.74
N ARG A 105 20.40 31.46 9.86
CA ARG A 105 19.29 30.59 10.28
C ARG A 105 19.75 29.34 11.02
N ALA A 106 20.88 28.74 10.63
CA ALA A 106 21.44 27.58 11.32
C ALA A 106 21.98 27.94 12.71
N GLU A 107 22.64 29.09 12.86
CA GLU A 107 23.10 29.59 14.16
C GLU A 107 21.93 30.00 15.06
N ALA A 108 20.92 30.69 14.51
CA ALA A 108 19.69 30.99 15.22
C ALA A 108 18.95 29.71 15.65
N ALA A 109 18.86 28.70 14.77
CA ALA A 109 18.28 27.40 15.10
C ALA A 109 19.09 26.65 16.17
N LYS A 110 20.41 26.80 16.19
CA LYS A 110 21.26 26.25 17.25
C LYS A 110 20.93 26.90 18.60
N GLY A 111 20.82 28.23 18.65
CA GLY A 111 20.37 28.96 19.84
C GLY A 111 18.98 28.54 20.31
N LEU A 112 18.03 28.33 19.39
CA LEU A 112 16.70 27.81 19.73
C LEU A 112 16.75 26.39 20.31
N HIS A 113 17.59 25.50 19.76
CA HIS A 113 17.76 24.16 20.33
C HIS A 113 18.36 24.20 21.73
N ASP A 114 19.32 25.10 21.99
CA ASP A 114 19.92 25.29 23.31
C ASP A 114 18.87 25.80 24.32
N ALA A 115 18.02 26.74 23.91
CA ALA A 115 16.90 27.22 24.73
C ALA A 115 15.88 26.11 25.03
N MET A 116 15.55 25.25 24.05
CA MET A 116 14.67 24.10 24.23
C MET A 116 15.27 23.04 25.16
N ALA A 117 16.59 22.81 25.09
CA ALA A 117 17.29 21.91 25.99
C ALA A 117 17.34 22.45 27.42
N ALA A 118 17.58 23.76 27.59
CA ALA A 118 17.52 24.42 28.89
C ALA A 118 16.11 24.36 29.50
N ALA A 119 15.07 24.57 28.69
CA ALA A 119 13.68 24.45 29.12
C ALA A 119 13.35 23.02 29.57
N GLN A 120 13.82 22.01 28.84
CA GLN A 120 13.69 20.61 29.23
C GLN A 120 14.33 20.35 30.60
N GLY A 121 15.59 20.78 30.79
CA GLY A 121 16.30 20.64 32.06
C GLY A 121 15.57 21.31 33.22
N PHE A 122 15.06 22.52 33.01
CA PHE A 122 14.23 23.22 33.99
C PHE A 122 12.98 22.41 34.36
N PHE A 123 12.21 21.92 33.38
CA PHE A 123 11.00 21.15 33.68
C PHE A 123 11.29 19.83 34.39
N GLU A 124 12.37 19.13 34.04
CA GLU A 124 12.81 17.91 34.73
C GLU A 124 13.17 18.21 36.19
N GLU A 125 13.89 19.30 36.45
CA GLU A 125 14.24 19.75 37.80
C GLU A 125 12.97 20.05 38.63
N GLN A 126 12.03 20.82 38.06
CA GLN A 126 10.77 21.13 38.72
C GLN A 126 9.92 19.88 39.01
N LEU A 127 9.94 18.89 38.12
CA LEU A 127 9.30 17.59 38.37
C LEU A 127 9.96 16.82 39.50
N GLY A 128 11.26 17.02 39.76
CA GLY A 128 11.98 16.46 40.91
C GLY A 128 11.74 17.22 42.22
N GLY A 129 11.43 18.51 42.15
CA GLY A 129 11.24 19.40 43.29
C GLY A 129 9.93 19.20 44.07
N ILE A 130 9.69 20.09 45.05
CA ILE A 130 8.51 20.04 45.93
C ILE A 130 7.22 20.27 45.12
N GLU A 131 7.21 21.26 44.23
CA GLU A 131 6.03 21.62 43.41
C GLU A 131 5.65 20.51 42.39
N GLY A 132 6.58 19.62 42.04
CA GLY A 132 6.33 18.46 41.18
C GLY A 132 5.63 17.27 41.86
N ALA A 133 5.32 17.33 43.16
CA ALA A 133 4.77 16.20 43.91
C ALA A 133 3.45 15.67 43.34
N GLU A 134 2.54 16.56 42.96
CA GLU A 134 1.25 16.17 42.35
C GLU A 134 1.45 15.50 40.98
N ALA A 135 2.37 16.03 40.17
CA ALA A 135 2.72 15.46 38.88
C ALA A 135 3.30 14.04 39.02
N ARG A 136 4.20 13.82 39.97
CA ARG A 136 4.74 12.48 40.27
C ARG A 136 3.66 11.53 40.79
N ALA A 137 2.77 12.00 41.65
CA ALA A 137 1.64 11.20 42.13
C ALA A 137 0.69 10.81 41.00
N TYR A 138 0.42 11.72 40.06
CA TYR A 138 -0.37 11.42 38.86
C TYR A 138 0.29 10.35 37.97
N LEU A 139 1.60 10.48 37.70
CA LEU A 139 2.37 9.48 36.95
C LEU A 139 2.33 8.11 37.62
N GLY A 140 2.49 8.07 38.95
CA GLY A 140 2.39 6.84 39.74
C GLY A 140 1.00 6.19 39.65
N LYS A 141 -0.08 6.97 39.74
CA LYS A 141 -1.46 6.46 39.54
C LYS A 141 -1.69 5.90 38.14
N ARG A 142 -0.97 6.42 37.14
CA ARG A 142 -0.97 5.91 35.76
C ARG A 142 -0.04 4.71 35.55
N GLY A 143 0.69 4.28 36.57
CA GLY A 143 1.63 3.15 36.45
C GLY A 143 2.85 3.46 35.60
N ILE A 144 3.19 4.73 35.40
CA ILE A 144 4.39 5.13 34.66
C ILE A 144 5.61 4.94 35.57
N SER A 145 6.52 4.04 35.17
CA SER A 145 7.73 3.76 35.94
C SER A 145 8.71 4.94 35.92
N ASP A 146 9.58 5.01 36.92
CA ASP A 146 10.65 6.02 36.95
C ASP A 146 11.61 5.91 35.76
N ALA A 147 11.85 4.68 35.27
CA ALA A 147 12.65 4.46 34.06
C ALA A 147 11.98 5.10 32.84
N THR A 148 10.70 4.83 32.63
CA THR A 148 9.89 5.43 31.56
C THR A 148 9.85 6.95 31.70
N ARG A 149 9.66 7.45 32.92
CA ARG A 149 9.65 8.89 33.23
C ARG A 149 10.91 9.59 32.75
N ARG A 150 12.08 9.01 33.04
CA ARG A 150 13.40 9.53 32.63
C ARG A 150 13.63 9.40 31.12
N VAL A 151 13.31 8.24 30.55
CA VAL A 151 13.50 7.95 29.12
C VAL A 151 12.70 8.93 28.26
N PHE A 152 11.42 9.15 28.58
CA PHE A 152 10.57 10.09 27.86
C PHE A 152 10.82 11.56 28.25
N GLY A 153 11.65 11.82 29.26
CA GLY A 153 12.00 13.17 29.70
C GLY A 153 10.78 13.92 30.26
N PHE A 154 9.95 13.27 31.07
CA PHE A 154 8.84 13.99 31.70
C PHE A 154 9.38 15.13 32.57
N GLY A 155 8.69 16.27 32.49
CA GLY A 155 8.94 17.43 33.32
C GLY A 155 7.66 17.98 33.94
N TYR A 156 7.78 19.08 34.67
CA TYR A 156 6.65 19.80 35.23
C TYR A 156 6.87 21.30 35.04
N SER A 157 5.85 22.00 34.55
CA SER A 157 5.81 23.45 34.59
C SER A 157 5.00 23.88 35.81
N PRO A 158 5.62 24.51 36.82
CA PRO A 158 4.90 25.03 37.97
C PRO A 158 3.79 25.99 37.60
N ASP A 159 2.84 26.18 38.51
CA ASP A 159 1.87 27.25 38.33
C ASP A 159 2.54 28.61 38.59
N GLY A 160 2.38 29.54 37.64
CA GLY A 160 3.11 30.81 37.65
C GLY A 160 3.33 31.37 36.25
N ARG A 161 3.39 32.70 36.13
CA ARG A 161 3.47 33.39 34.82
C ARG A 161 4.88 33.71 34.33
N GLY A 162 5.92 33.51 35.13
CA GLY A 162 7.29 33.91 34.76
C GLY A 162 8.40 33.07 35.39
N ARG A 163 8.09 31.84 35.79
CA ARG A 163 9.04 30.90 36.39
C ARG A 163 10.07 30.49 35.33
N LEU A 164 9.60 30.03 34.18
CA LEU A 164 10.45 29.67 33.05
C LEU A 164 11.16 30.89 32.48
N LYS A 165 10.43 32.01 32.31
CA LYS A 165 11.01 33.30 31.88
C LYS A 165 12.22 33.72 32.71
N THR A 166 12.13 33.59 34.03
CA THR A 166 13.21 33.95 34.96
C THR A 166 14.37 32.96 34.90
N ALA A 167 14.05 31.66 34.84
CA ALA A 167 15.05 30.60 34.76
C ALA A 167 15.89 30.68 33.49
N LEU A 168 15.29 31.05 32.35
CA LEU A 168 15.93 31.09 31.04
C LEU A 168 16.26 32.52 30.56
N LYS A 169 16.43 33.46 31.49
CA LYS A 169 16.67 34.88 31.16
C LYS A 169 17.88 35.13 30.25
N GLU A 170 18.86 34.23 30.27
CA GLU A 170 20.09 34.32 29.47
C GLU A 170 19.86 34.18 27.96
N PHE A 171 18.77 33.53 27.54
CA PHE A 171 18.39 33.36 26.13
C PHE A 171 17.66 34.59 25.56
N GLY A 172 17.17 35.46 26.44
CA GLY A 172 16.37 36.64 26.07
C GLY A 172 14.93 36.31 25.68
N GLU A 173 14.00 37.22 26.00
CA GLU A 173 12.58 37.03 25.73
C GLU A 173 12.22 36.79 24.25
N PRO A 174 12.81 37.49 23.27
CA PRO A 174 12.47 37.28 21.86
C PRO A 174 12.71 35.84 21.41
N MET A 175 13.81 35.22 21.84
CA MET A 175 14.14 33.83 21.52
C MET A 175 13.17 32.86 22.18
N LEU A 176 12.79 33.10 23.44
CA LEU A 176 11.84 32.24 24.15
C LEU A 176 10.42 32.33 23.58
N VAL A 177 10.05 33.50 23.03
CA VAL A 177 8.80 33.66 22.27
C VAL A 177 8.88 32.91 20.93
N GLU A 178 9.99 33.04 20.19
CA GLU A 178 10.21 32.32 18.91
C GLU A 178 10.24 30.80 19.10
N ALA A 179 10.79 30.32 20.22
CA ALA A 179 10.77 28.90 20.62
C ALA A 179 9.38 28.41 21.09
N GLY A 180 8.40 29.32 21.22
CA GLY A 180 7.05 28.99 21.67
C GLY A 180 6.95 28.67 23.17
N LEU A 181 7.94 29.08 23.96
CA LEU A 181 7.99 28.89 25.42
C LEU A 181 7.28 30.01 26.18
N LEU A 182 7.31 31.24 25.63
CA LEU A 182 6.59 32.41 26.15
C LEU A 182 5.49 32.86 25.18
N ILE A 183 4.46 33.50 25.74
CA ILE A 183 3.42 34.20 24.98
C ILE A 183 3.71 35.70 25.08
N ASN A 184 3.71 36.38 23.93
CA ASN A 184 3.74 37.84 23.84
C ASN A 184 2.34 38.38 23.53
N PRO A 185 1.59 38.87 24.53
CA PRO A 185 0.29 39.51 24.32
C PRO A 185 0.46 40.91 23.69
N ASP A 186 0.46 40.96 22.35
CA ASP A 186 0.31 42.16 21.51
C ASP A 186 1.21 43.39 21.86
N GLY A 187 2.34 43.17 22.54
CA GLY A 187 3.36 44.20 22.83
C GLY A 187 3.04 45.20 23.96
N GLU A 188 1.79 45.27 24.44
CA GLU A 188 1.39 46.19 25.54
C GLU A 188 1.50 45.57 26.94
N ARG A 189 1.57 44.24 27.02
CA ARG A 189 1.61 43.49 28.29
C ARG A 189 2.86 42.63 28.38
N ASP A 190 3.33 42.39 29.60
CA ASP A 190 4.48 41.54 29.85
C ASP A 190 4.33 40.13 29.26
N THR A 191 5.41 39.64 28.66
CA THR A 191 5.50 38.24 28.23
C THR A 191 5.36 37.30 29.41
N TYR A 192 4.74 36.14 29.19
CA TYR A 192 4.51 35.17 30.24
C TYR A 192 4.62 33.73 29.75
N ASP A 193 4.90 32.81 30.68
CA ASP A 193 5.11 31.38 30.42
C ASP A 193 3.90 30.77 29.72
N ARG A 194 4.11 30.07 28.60
CA ARG A 194 3.04 29.39 27.85
C ARG A 194 2.42 28.26 28.66
N PHE A 195 3.26 27.42 29.25
CA PHE A 195 2.86 26.25 30.01
C PHE A 195 2.87 26.57 31.49
N ARG A 196 1.76 26.30 32.20
CA ARG A 196 1.58 26.63 33.63
C ARG A 196 0.77 25.55 34.29
N GLY A 197 1.22 25.03 35.43
CA GLY A 197 0.56 23.95 36.17
C GLY A 197 0.35 22.69 35.33
N ARG A 198 1.34 22.33 34.50
CA ARG A 198 1.23 21.26 33.51
C ARG A 198 2.36 20.24 33.64
N LEU A 199 2.00 18.96 33.55
CA LEU A 199 2.94 17.89 33.27
C LEU A 199 3.46 18.07 31.85
N MET A 200 4.78 18.14 31.71
CA MET A 200 5.47 18.46 30.45
C MET A 200 5.98 17.18 29.79
N LEU A 201 5.73 17.07 28.49
CA LEU A 201 6.18 15.98 27.63
C LEU A 201 6.97 16.59 26.46
N PRO A 202 8.30 16.35 26.37
CA PRO A 202 9.08 16.89 25.27
C PRO A 202 8.74 16.20 23.96
N ILE A 203 8.63 16.98 22.89
CA ILE A 203 8.51 16.52 21.52
C ILE A 203 9.89 16.63 20.89
N ARG A 204 10.38 15.53 20.30
CA ARG A 204 11.73 15.41 19.76
C ARG A 204 11.72 15.29 18.24
N ASP A 205 12.76 15.82 17.60
CA ASP A 205 13.04 15.55 16.19
C ASP A 205 13.59 14.13 16.00
N ILE A 206 13.81 13.70 14.75
CA ILE A 206 14.36 12.36 14.45
C ILE A 206 15.75 12.11 15.03
N ARG A 207 16.47 13.15 15.46
CA ARG A 207 17.79 13.06 16.10
C ARG A 207 17.68 13.04 17.64
N GLY A 208 16.48 13.05 18.20
CA GLY A 208 16.23 13.04 19.64
C GLY A 208 16.36 14.40 20.32
N ARG A 209 16.54 15.50 19.56
CA ARG A 209 16.64 16.86 20.11
C ARG A 209 15.25 17.41 20.40
N VAL A 210 15.08 18.08 21.54
CA VAL A 210 13.79 18.69 21.90
C VAL A 210 13.51 19.86 20.97
N ILE A 211 12.32 19.87 20.36
CA ILE A 211 11.86 20.89 19.40
C ILE A 211 10.54 21.54 19.78
N ALA A 212 9.75 20.89 20.64
CA ALA A 212 8.50 21.43 21.18
C ALA A 212 8.12 20.70 22.48
N PHE A 213 7.01 21.11 23.08
CA PHE A 213 6.44 20.47 24.25
C PHE A 213 4.94 20.23 24.09
N GLY A 214 4.48 19.10 24.62
CA GLY A 214 3.10 18.88 25.04
C GLY A 214 2.98 19.11 26.54
N GLY A 215 1.88 19.72 26.98
CA GLY A 215 1.61 20.03 28.38
C GLY A 215 0.22 19.58 28.81
N ARG A 216 0.15 18.66 29.76
CA ARG A 216 -1.10 18.12 30.29
C ARG A 216 -1.44 18.77 31.63
N ILE A 217 -2.64 19.34 31.78
CA ILE A 217 -3.10 19.82 33.10
C ILE A 217 -3.31 18.64 34.06
N LEU A 218 -3.08 18.88 35.34
CA LEU A 218 -3.33 17.89 36.40
C LEU A 218 -4.68 18.12 37.10
N GLY A 219 -5.07 19.38 37.27
CA GLY A 219 -6.35 19.80 37.85
C GLY A 219 -7.40 20.21 36.82
N ALA A 220 -8.32 21.08 37.25
CA ALA A 220 -9.37 21.64 36.41
C ALA A 220 -8.83 22.72 35.46
N GLY A 221 -9.34 22.75 34.23
CA GLY A 221 -9.01 23.76 33.23
C GLY A 221 -9.11 23.22 31.80
N GLU A 222 -8.96 24.11 30.83
CA GLU A 222 -8.92 23.75 29.41
C GLU A 222 -7.77 24.48 28.70
N PRO A 223 -7.19 23.88 27.64
CA PRO A 223 -7.42 22.52 27.16
C PRO A 223 -6.66 21.48 28.01
N LYS A 224 -7.16 20.23 28.04
CA LYS A 224 -6.55 19.08 28.76
C LYS A 224 -5.09 18.86 28.34
N TYR A 225 -4.83 18.90 27.03
CA TYR A 225 -3.50 18.92 26.44
C TYR A 225 -3.28 20.22 25.67
N LEU A 226 -2.14 20.87 25.89
CA LEU A 226 -1.70 22.04 25.15
C LEU A 226 -0.38 21.70 24.47
N ASN A 227 -0.26 21.95 23.18
CA ASN A 227 1.00 21.82 22.46
C ASN A 227 1.65 23.19 22.27
N SER A 228 2.97 23.20 22.10
CA SER A 228 3.69 24.35 21.54
C SER A 228 3.03 24.79 20.22
N PRO A 229 3.07 26.10 19.90
CA PRO A 229 2.67 26.58 18.58
C PRO A 229 3.69 26.11 17.53
N ASP A 230 3.41 26.28 16.24
CA ASP A 230 4.44 26.08 15.21
C ASP A 230 5.59 27.09 15.40
N THR A 231 6.81 26.62 15.22
CA THR A 231 8.06 27.39 15.39
C THR A 231 9.05 27.03 14.28
N PRO A 232 10.18 27.74 14.13
CA PRO A 232 11.22 27.34 13.19
C PRO A 232 11.76 25.91 13.41
N LEU A 233 11.64 25.37 14.63
CA LEU A 233 12.07 24.01 14.97
C LEU A 233 10.94 22.97 14.88
N PHE A 234 9.68 23.41 14.92
CA PHE A 234 8.54 22.53 15.12
C PHE A 234 7.38 22.86 14.18
N ASP A 235 7.03 21.87 13.36
CA ASP A 235 5.84 21.87 12.53
C ASP A 235 4.93 20.72 12.99
N LYS A 236 3.78 21.07 13.57
CA LYS A 236 2.81 20.11 14.11
C LYS A 236 2.31 19.14 13.04
N GLY A 237 2.09 19.63 11.82
CA GLY A 237 1.55 18.86 10.71
C GLY A 237 2.55 17.89 10.08
N ARG A 238 3.84 17.95 10.45
CA ARG A 238 4.89 17.09 9.88
C ARG A 238 5.61 16.23 10.92
N THR A 239 5.39 16.52 12.20
CA THR A 239 6.04 15.86 13.32
C THR A 239 5.13 14.79 13.91
N LEU A 240 5.71 13.64 14.25
CA LEU A 240 5.07 12.57 15.01
C LEU A 240 5.77 12.46 16.36
N TYR A 241 5.00 12.35 17.44
CA TYR A 241 5.55 12.10 18.76
C TYR A 241 6.30 10.76 18.79
N ASN A 242 7.40 10.69 19.54
CA ASN A 242 8.26 9.51 19.73
C ASN A 242 8.95 8.98 18.45
N ILE A 243 9.00 9.77 17.38
CA ILE A 243 9.61 9.36 16.11
C ILE A 243 11.11 9.04 16.24
N ASP A 244 11.82 9.69 17.15
CA ASP A 244 13.25 9.47 17.45
C ASP A 244 13.52 8.03 17.91
N ARG A 245 12.59 7.45 18.66
CA ARG A 245 12.69 6.09 19.21
C ARG A 245 11.99 5.07 18.33
N ALA A 246 10.83 5.43 17.78
CA ALA A 246 10.06 4.54 16.93
C ALA A 246 10.77 4.23 15.61
N SER A 247 11.51 5.17 15.04
CA SER A 247 12.24 4.97 13.78
C SER A 247 13.32 3.87 13.84
N PRO A 248 14.24 3.86 14.83
CA PRO A 248 15.16 2.73 14.97
C PRO A 248 14.45 1.44 15.40
N ALA A 249 13.40 1.51 16.24
CA ALA A 249 12.64 0.34 16.65
C ALA A 249 11.92 -0.33 15.46
N SER A 250 11.34 0.46 14.56
CA SER A 250 10.58 -0.03 13.40
C SER A 250 11.43 -0.80 12.40
N ARG A 251 12.75 -0.52 12.33
CA ARG A 251 13.68 -1.29 11.49
C ARG A 251 13.86 -2.72 11.98
N ASN A 252 13.74 -2.94 13.29
CA ASN A 252 13.86 -4.27 13.89
C ASN A 252 12.52 -5.01 13.86
N THR A 253 11.41 -4.31 14.09
CA THR A 253 10.07 -4.92 14.14
C THR A 253 9.41 -5.04 12.76
N GLY A 254 9.84 -4.26 11.77
CA GLY A 254 9.16 -4.12 10.48
C GLY A 254 7.78 -3.44 10.60
N ARG A 255 7.50 -2.76 11.72
CA ARG A 255 6.17 -2.24 12.07
C ARG A 255 6.28 -0.82 12.64
N VAL A 256 5.23 -0.03 12.44
CA VAL A 256 4.98 1.22 13.18
C VAL A 256 3.52 1.22 13.63
N ILE A 257 3.28 1.54 14.89
CA ILE A 257 1.95 1.64 15.49
C ILE A 257 1.58 3.11 15.65
N VAL A 258 0.48 3.55 15.08
CA VAL A 258 0.00 4.93 15.16
C VAL A 258 -1.20 4.98 16.09
N VAL A 259 -1.05 5.66 17.22
CA VAL A 259 -2.10 5.85 18.25
C VAL A 259 -2.50 7.32 18.34
N GLU A 260 -3.53 7.65 19.13
CA GLU A 260 -4.08 9.01 19.18
C GLU A 260 -3.25 9.98 20.02
N GLY A 261 -2.75 9.54 21.17
CA GLY A 261 -2.19 10.41 22.18
C GLY A 261 -0.79 10.06 22.66
N TYR A 262 -0.20 11.00 23.38
CA TYR A 262 1.10 10.83 24.03
C TYR A 262 1.12 9.65 25.02
N MET A 263 0.04 9.52 25.80
CA MET A 263 -0.01 8.52 26.87
C MET A 263 -0.07 7.11 26.31
N ASP A 264 -0.77 6.92 25.19
CA ASP A 264 -0.87 5.63 24.51
C ASP A 264 0.49 5.18 23.99
N VAL A 265 1.26 6.09 23.39
CA VAL A 265 2.64 5.82 22.95
C VAL A 265 3.51 5.42 24.13
N ILE A 266 3.39 6.10 25.27
CA ILE A 266 4.20 5.85 26.46
C ILE A 266 3.83 4.52 27.11
N ALA A 267 2.52 4.20 27.18
CA ALA A 267 2.03 2.92 27.67
C ALA A 267 2.49 1.76 26.79
N LEU A 268 2.38 1.91 25.47
CA LEU A 268 2.90 0.96 24.48
C LEU A 268 4.41 0.75 24.64
N ALA A 269 5.19 1.82 24.70
CA ALA A 269 6.63 1.72 24.86
C ALA A 269 7.03 1.02 26.18
N GLN A 270 6.32 1.32 27.28
CA GLN A 270 6.55 0.64 28.56
C GLN A 270 6.19 -0.85 28.50
N ALA A 271 5.23 -1.23 27.67
CA ALA A 271 4.85 -2.62 27.41
C ALA A 271 5.74 -3.34 26.39
N GLY A 272 6.77 -2.69 25.86
CA GLY A 272 7.72 -3.27 24.90
C GLY A 272 7.47 -2.89 23.43
N PHE A 273 6.44 -2.11 23.14
CA PHE A 273 6.10 -1.62 21.81
C PHE A 273 6.78 -0.28 21.53
N GLY A 274 8.11 -0.31 21.36
CA GLY A 274 8.93 0.88 21.13
C GLY A 274 8.71 1.55 19.77
N ASP A 275 8.01 0.89 18.85
CA ASP A 275 7.68 1.31 17.49
C ASP A 275 6.37 2.13 17.38
N ALA A 276 5.86 2.64 18.51
CA ALA A 276 4.65 3.45 18.57
C ALA A 276 4.91 4.96 18.37
N VAL A 277 4.00 5.64 17.65
CA VAL A 277 4.01 7.09 17.41
C VAL A 277 2.59 7.67 17.50
N ALA A 278 2.49 8.98 17.70
CA ALA A 278 1.20 9.68 17.70
C ALA A 278 1.25 11.02 16.95
N PRO A 279 0.17 11.44 16.28
CA PRO A 279 0.02 12.80 15.79
C PRO A 279 -0.19 13.77 16.96
N LEU A 280 0.17 15.03 16.77
CA LEU A 280 0.26 16.00 17.85
C LEU A 280 -1.05 16.77 18.03
N GLY A 281 -2.10 16.09 18.50
CA GLY A 281 -3.39 16.71 18.85
C GLY A 281 -4.19 17.22 17.64
N THR A 282 -4.08 16.55 16.51
CA THR A 282 -4.86 16.77 15.28
C THR A 282 -5.07 15.43 14.57
N ALA A 283 -6.00 15.36 13.61
CA ALA A 283 -6.09 14.21 12.72
C ALA A 283 -4.77 14.01 11.96
N LEU A 284 -4.37 12.76 11.76
CA LEU A 284 -3.14 12.35 11.05
C LEU A 284 -3.04 12.99 9.67
N THR A 285 -2.02 13.80 9.38
CA THR A 285 -1.90 14.55 8.13
C THR A 285 -1.28 13.74 6.99
N GLU A 286 -1.39 14.24 5.77
CA GLU A 286 -0.77 13.71 4.55
C GLU A 286 0.76 13.62 4.71
N HIS A 287 1.40 14.68 5.21
CA HIS A 287 2.84 14.68 5.46
C HIS A 287 3.28 13.69 6.55
N GLN A 288 2.43 13.44 7.55
CA GLN A 288 2.67 12.41 8.56
C GLN A 288 2.53 11.01 7.95
N ILE A 289 1.54 10.77 7.07
CA ILE A 289 1.39 9.51 6.34
C ILE A 289 2.63 9.23 5.48
N GLU A 290 3.07 10.22 4.68
CA GLU A 290 4.30 10.11 3.89
C GLU A 290 5.54 9.85 4.76
N ARG A 291 5.58 10.39 5.99
CA ARG A 291 6.65 10.13 6.94
C ARG A 291 6.62 8.69 7.45
N LEU A 292 5.45 8.17 7.81
CA LEU A 292 5.27 6.79 8.24
C LEU A 292 5.71 5.81 7.14
N TRP A 293 5.38 6.10 5.89
CA TRP A 293 5.78 5.32 4.73
C TRP A 293 7.28 5.32 4.42
N LYS A 294 8.06 6.23 5.01
CA LYS A 294 9.52 6.16 4.99
C LYS A 294 10.09 5.23 6.05
N MET A 295 9.28 4.84 7.04
CA MET A 295 9.67 3.93 8.12
C MET A 295 9.24 2.50 7.78
N VAL A 296 7.98 2.33 7.36
CA VAL A 296 7.38 1.03 6.98
C VAL A 296 6.34 1.23 5.88
N GLU A 297 6.20 0.23 5.00
CA GLU A 297 5.29 0.29 3.86
C GLU A 297 3.80 0.32 4.27
N VAL A 298 3.45 -0.38 5.36
CA VAL A 298 2.08 -0.50 5.88
C VAL A 298 2.04 -0.27 7.39
N PRO A 299 2.02 1.00 7.86
CA PRO A 299 1.84 1.32 9.27
C PRO A 299 0.44 0.91 9.78
N ILE A 300 0.35 0.55 11.06
CA ILE A 300 -0.87 0.10 11.71
C ILE A 300 -1.46 1.23 12.55
N LEU A 301 -2.66 1.68 12.22
CA LEU A 301 -3.42 2.66 12.99
C LEU A 301 -4.22 1.93 14.06
N CYS A 302 -3.96 2.24 15.33
CA CYS A 302 -4.63 1.69 16.50
C CYS A 302 -5.20 2.86 17.32
N PHE A 303 -6.40 3.29 16.92
CA PHE A 303 -7.14 4.37 17.57
C PHE A 303 -8.15 3.83 18.56
N ASP A 304 -8.71 4.71 19.39
CA ASP A 304 -9.55 4.33 20.52
C ASP A 304 -10.78 3.55 20.06
N GLY A 305 -11.22 2.60 20.89
CA GLY A 305 -12.40 1.77 20.64
C GLY A 305 -13.73 2.51 20.75
N ASP A 306 -13.73 3.85 20.75
CA ASP A 306 -14.91 4.69 20.87
C ASP A 306 -15.35 5.29 19.53
N SER A 307 -16.49 6.00 19.52
CA SER A 307 -17.01 6.59 18.29
C SER A 307 -16.09 7.66 17.66
N ALA A 308 -15.28 8.34 18.48
CA ALA A 308 -14.37 9.39 18.02
C ALA A 308 -13.14 8.79 17.35
N GLY A 309 -12.55 7.75 17.94
CA GLY A 309 -11.43 6.99 17.39
C GLY A 309 -11.81 6.27 16.09
N GLN A 310 -13.00 5.66 16.03
CA GLN A 310 -13.49 5.06 14.78
C GLN A 310 -13.65 6.11 13.66
N LYS A 311 -14.16 7.31 13.96
CA LYS A 311 -14.24 8.43 12.99
C LYS A 311 -12.84 8.92 12.60
N ALA A 312 -11.89 8.99 13.53
CA ALA A 312 -10.51 9.35 13.25
C ALA A 312 -9.85 8.35 12.29
N ALA A 313 -10.11 7.05 12.47
CA ALA A 313 -9.57 5.98 11.63
C ALA A 313 -10.08 6.12 10.19
N ILE A 314 -11.38 6.36 10.00
CA ILE A 314 -11.95 6.56 8.66
C ILE A 314 -11.45 7.86 8.02
N ARG A 315 -11.31 8.95 8.77
CA ARG A 315 -10.69 10.18 8.24
C ARG A 315 -9.26 9.94 7.76
N ALA A 316 -8.47 9.19 8.51
CA ALA A 316 -7.11 8.82 8.10
C ALA A 316 -7.11 7.91 6.87
N ALA A 317 -8.04 6.95 6.81
CA ALA A 317 -8.23 6.07 5.65
C ALA A 317 -8.53 6.87 4.37
N ILE A 318 -9.50 7.79 4.42
CA ILE A 318 -9.89 8.64 3.29
C ILE A 318 -8.75 9.56 2.88
N ARG A 319 -8.05 10.16 3.85
CA ARG A 319 -6.91 11.05 3.60
C ARG A 319 -5.74 10.34 2.93
N ALA A 320 -5.57 9.04 3.16
CA ALA A 320 -4.51 8.27 2.53
C ALA A 320 -4.80 7.93 1.05
N LEU A 321 -6.07 7.92 0.62
CA LEU A 321 -6.47 7.47 -0.73
C LEU A 321 -5.69 8.15 -1.87
N PRO A 322 -5.55 9.49 -1.91
CA PRO A 322 -4.85 10.16 -3.00
C PRO A 322 -3.35 9.86 -3.02
N LEU A 323 -2.80 9.44 -1.88
CA LEU A 323 -1.37 9.19 -1.68
C LEU A 323 -0.99 7.72 -1.92
N LEU A 324 -1.97 6.81 -2.04
CA LEU A 324 -1.71 5.39 -2.23
C LEU A 324 -0.89 5.13 -3.50
N ARG A 325 0.07 4.23 -3.38
CA ARG A 325 0.98 3.79 -4.46
C ARG A 325 1.37 2.34 -4.24
N PRO A 326 1.91 1.63 -5.25
CA PRO A 326 2.32 0.23 -5.09
C PRO A 326 3.17 0.01 -3.84
N GLY A 327 2.84 -1.04 -3.09
CA GLY A 327 3.46 -1.41 -1.82
C GLY A 327 3.05 -0.58 -0.60
N HIS A 328 2.48 0.62 -0.76
CA HIS A 328 2.22 1.53 0.36
C HIS A 328 0.73 1.59 0.72
N SER A 329 0.40 1.31 1.98
CA SER A 329 -0.99 1.35 2.45
C SER A 329 -1.07 1.64 3.95
N LEU A 330 -2.26 1.50 4.53
CA LEU A 330 -2.51 1.56 5.97
C LEU A 330 -3.19 0.26 6.42
N ALA A 331 -2.92 -0.16 7.66
CA ALA A 331 -3.67 -1.21 8.33
C ALA A 331 -4.36 -0.64 9.59
N PHE A 332 -5.43 -1.27 10.05
CA PHE A 332 -6.27 -0.76 11.14
C PHE A 332 -6.49 -1.84 12.20
N ALA A 333 -5.96 -1.59 13.40
CA ALA A 333 -6.22 -2.42 14.57
C ALA A 333 -7.40 -1.83 15.36
N THR A 334 -8.44 -2.63 15.59
CA THR A 334 -9.64 -2.19 16.31
C THR A 334 -9.57 -2.66 17.76
N LEU A 335 -9.57 -1.72 18.69
CA LEU A 335 -9.62 -2.00 20.12
C LEU A 335 -11.04 -2.38 20.57
N PRO A 336 -11.18 -3.12 21.70
CA PRO A 336 -12.48 -3.34 22.32
C PRO A 336 -13.21 -2.02 22.64
N ALA A 337 -14.55 -2.05 22.61
CA ALA A 337 -15.37 -0.87 22.79
C ALA A 337 -15.02 -0.10 24.08
N GLY A 338 -14.73 1.20 23.93
CA GLY A 338 -14.40 2.09 25.05
C GLY A 338 -13.04 1.88 25.71
N LYS A 339 -12.15 1.08 25.11
CA LYS A 339 -10.74 0.96 25.57
C LYS A 339 -9.81 1.79 24.69
N ASP A 340 -8.78 2.35 25.31
CA ASP A 340 -7.58 2.87 24.67
C ASP A 340 -6.41 1.86 24.83
N PRO A 341 -5.25 2.05 24.17
CA PRO A 341 -4.10 1.17 24.33
C PRO A 341 -3.59 1.06 25.78
N ASP A 342 -3.62 2.15 26.57
CA ASP A 342 -3.20 2.17 27.99
C ASP A 342 -4.10 1.22 28.82
N ASP A 343 -5.41 1.37 28.69
CA ASP A 343 -6.44 0.59 29.39
C ASP A 343 -6.37 -0.89 29.02
N LEU A 344 -6.18 -1.23 27.73
CA LEU A 344 -6.06 -2.62 27.29
C LEU A 344 -4.82 -3.28 27.89
N ILE A 345 -3.65 -2.63 27.79
CA ILE A 345 -2.38 -3.14 28.31
C ILE A 345 -2.44 -3.31 29.83
N ARG A 346 -3.06 -2.36 30.54
CA ARG A 346 -3.17 -2.44 32.00
C ARG A 346 -4.13 -3.53 32.46
N ALA A 347 -5.20 -3.78 31.73
CA ALA A 347 -6.21 -4.78 32.09
C ALA A 347 -5.79 -6.21 31.70
N GLU A 348 -5.20 -6.39 30.51
CA GLU A 348 -5.02 -7.71 29.89
C GLU A 348 -3.55 -8.01 29.50
N GLY A 349 -2.67 -7.02 29.63
CA GLY A 349 -1.23 -7.17 29.39
C GLY A 349 -0.80 -7.01 27.92
N PRO A 350 0.52 -7.04 27.66
CA PRO A 350 1.08 -6.84 26.32
C PRO A 350 0.60 -7.87 25.28
N ALA A 351 0.37 -9.12 25.71
CA ALA A 351 -0.08 -10.19 24.81
C ALA A 351 -1.46 -9.92 24.19
N ALA A 352 -2.36 -9.23 24.92
CA ALA A 352 -3.65 -8.82 24.38
C ALA A 352 -3.47 -7.75 23.30
N MET A 353 -2.53 -6.82 23.49
CA MET A 353 -2.18 -5.83 22.47
C MET A 353 -1.59 -6.49 21.22
N ASP A 354 -0.71 -7.47 21.37
CA ASP A 354 -0.18 -8.24 20.23
C ASP A 354 -1.29 -8.93 19.44
N ALA A 355 -2.27 -9.53 20.12
CA ALA A 355 -3.42 -10.15 19.45
C ALA A 355 -4.25 -9.13 18.65
N VAL A 356 -4.48 -7.94 19.21
CA VAL A 356 -5.18 -6.85 18.51
C VAL A 356 -4.39 -6.38 17.27
N LEU A 357 -3.08 -6.21 17.40
CA LEU A 357 -2.21 -5.78 16.30
C LEU A 357 -2.08 -6.86 15.21
N ALA A 358 -2.06 -8.14 15.58
CA ALA A 358 -2.04 -9.25 14.64
C ALA A 358 -3.35 -9.40 13.86
N ALA A 359 -4.47 -8.95 14.45
CA ALA A 359 -5.78 -8.91 13.80
C ALA A 359 -6.03 -7.60 13.01
N ALA A 360 -5.00 -6.78 12.78
CA ALA A 360 -5.15 -5.53 12.04
C ALA A 360 -5.68 -5.78 10.62
N GLN A 361 -6.72 -5.04 10.26
CA GLN A 361 -7.41 -5.16 9.00
C GLN A 361 -6.74 -4.29 7.92
N PRO A 362 -6.60 -4.79 6.68
CA PRO A 362 -6.18 -3.97 5.54
C PRO A 362 -7.12 -2.78 5.30
N LEU A 363 -6.59 -1.69 4.71
CA LEU A 363 -7.35 -0.49 4.36
C LEU A 363 -8.63 -0.80 3.55
N VAL A 364 -8.56 -1.72 2.57
CA VAL A 364 -9.72 -2.12 1.77
C VAL A 364 -10.84 -2.73 2.59
N ASP A 365 -10.51 -3.59 3.56
CA ASP A 365 -11.50 -4.24 4.42
C ASP A 365 -12.11 -3.27 5.41
N ARG A 366 -11.29 -2.33 5.90
CA ARG A 366 -11.74 -1.26 6.78
C ARG A 366 -12.75 -0.33 6.09
N LEU A 367 -12.44 0.11 4.87
CA LEU A 367 -13.33 0.96 4.07
C LEU A 367 -14.63 0.23 3.71
N TRP A 368 -14.52 -1.03 3.26
CA TRP A 368 -15.68 -1.86 2.95
C TRP A 368 -16.62 -2.01 4.15
N SER A 369 -16.10 -2.41 5.30
CA SER A 369 -16.90 -2.64 6.52
C SER A 369 -17.58 -1.36 6.99
N HIS A 370 -16.90 -0.22 6.85
CA HIS A 370 -17.48 1.09 7.17
C HIS A 370 -18.66 1.43 6.26
N GLU A 371 -18.47 1.33 4.94
CA GLU A 371 -19.50 1.69 3.97
C GLU A 371 -20.71 0.75 3.99
N GLN A 372 -20.47 -0.55 4.23
CA GLN A 372 -21.52 -1.53 4.42
C GLN A 372 -22.36 -1.23 5.67
N GLY A 373 -21.73 -0.83 6.78
CA GLY A 373 -22.40 -0.51 8.03
C GLY A 373 -23.02 0.90 8.11
N ALA A 374 -22.76 1.76 7.11
CA ALA A 374 -23.16 3.17 7.15
C ALA A 374 -24.67 3.40 6.93
N ALA A 375 -25.35 2.52 6.19
CA ALA A 375 -26.76 2.65 5.87
C ALA A 375 -27.43 1.28 5.66
N PRO A 376 -28.76 1.16 5.81
CA PRO A 376 -29.50 -0.05 5.43
C PRO A 376 -29.30 -0.40 3.96
N LEU A 377 -29.39 -1.69 3.63
CA LEU A 377 -29.08 -2.25 2.29
C LEU A 377 -30.22 -3.15 1.77
N ASP A 378 -31.43 -2.92 2.24
CA ASP A 378 -32.60 -3.76 2.01
C ASP A 378 -33.19 -3.56 0.61
N THR A 379 -33.15 -2.31 0.09
CA THR A 379 -33.76 -1.96 -1.21
C THR A 379 -32.73 -1.86 -2.34
N PRO A 380 -33.14 -2.05 -3.61
CA PRO A 380 -32.26 -1.82 -4.76
C PRO A 380 -31.61 -0.43 -4.79
N GLU A 381 -32.34 0.61 -4.40
CA GLU A 381 -31.84 1.99 -4.32
C GLU A 381 -30.73 2.11 -3.27
N GLN A 382 -30.90 1.47 -2.11
CA GLN A 382 -29.90 1.44 -1.05
C GLN A 382 -28.64 0.67 -1.45
N LYS A 383 -28.79 -0.43 -2.18
CA LYS A 383 -27.67 -1.20 -2.77
C LYS A 383 -26.92 -0.38 -3.81
N ALA A 384 -27.64 0.32 -4.68
CA ALA A 384 -27.05 1.26 -5.65
C ALA A 384 -26.30 2.40 -4.94
N ALA A 385 -26.84 2.92 -3.84
CA ALA A 385 -26.16 3.95 -3.04
C ALA A 385 -24.85 3.44 -2.42
N LEU A 386 -24.78 2.19 -1.96
CA LEU A 386 -23.50 1.59 -1.52
C LEU A 386 -22.49 1.53 -2.67
N LYS A 387 -22.91 1.06 -3.84
CA LYS A 387 -22.04 1.01 -5.03
C LYS A 387 -21.50 2.39 -5.40
N GLN A 388 -22.34 3.43 -5.32
CA GLN A 388 -21.94 4.83 -5.55
C GLN A 388 -20.87 5.30 -4.55
N ARG A 389 -21.05 5.03 -3.25
CA ARG A 389 -20.05 5.41 -2.23
C ARG A 389 -18.72 4.69 -2.43
N LEU A 390 -18.74 3.41 -2.75
CA LEU A 390 -17.53 2.63 -3.06
C LEU A 390 -16.82 3.16 -4.31
N ALA A 391 -17.56 3.54 -5.35
CA ALA A 391 -17.00 4.17 -6.54
C ALA A 391 -16.29 5.49 -6.20
N ALA A 392 -16.92 6.35 -5.39
CA ALA A 392 -16.32 7.61 -4.95
C ALA A 392 -15.00 7.40 -4.17
N ILE A 393 -14.92 6.36 -3.33
CA ILE A 393 -13.66 5.97 -2.66
C ILE A 393 -12.60 5.56 -3.67
N THR A 394 -12.95 4.75 -4.67
CA THR A 394 -11.99 4.33 -5.70
C THR A 394 -11.50 5.49 -6.56
N GLU A 395 -12.38 6.42 -6.93
CA GLU A 395 -12.04 7.60 -7.73
C GLU A 395 -11.07 8.54 -7.00
N ALA A 396 -11.13 8.59 -5.67
CA ALA A 396 -10.20 9.37 -4.86
C ALA A 396 -8.77 8.80 -4.83
N ILE A 397 -8.54 7.58 -5.34
CA ILE A 397 -7.20 6.98 -5.41
C ILE A 397 -6.44 7.53 -6.61
N GLY A 398 -5.30 8.17 -6.33
CA GLY A 398 -4.49 8.85 -7.35
C GLY A 398 -3.77 7.90 -8.31
N HIS A 399 -3.28 6.76 -7.82
CA HIS A 399 -2.53 5.82 -8.65
C HIS A 399 -3.47 4.88 -9.44
N PRO A 400 -3.36 4.82 -10.78
CA PRO A 400 -4.32 4.10 -11.64
C PRO A 400 -4.39 2.59 -11.36
N ASP A 401 -3.25 1.91 -11.23
CA ASP A 401 -3.25 0.46 -10.97
C ASP A 401 -3.82 0.11 -9.60
N VAL A 402 -3.44 0.86 -8.56
CA VAL A 402 -3.98 0.69 -7.20
C VAL A 402 -5.50 0.92 -7.21
N ARG A 403 -5.95 1.98 -7.90
CA ARG A 403 -7.38 2.26 -8.08
C ARG A 403 -8.12 1.08 -8.73
N ALA A 404 -7.57 0.51 -9.80
CA ALA A 404 -8.17 -0.63 -10.49
C ALA A 404 -8.30 -1.85 -9.56
N HIS A 405 -7.27 -2.15 -8.76
CA HIS A 405 -7.33 -3.23 -7.78
C HIS A 405 -8.33 -2.97 -6.64
N TYR A 406 -8.45 -1.73 -6.15
CA TYR A 406 -9.49 -1.39 -5.17
C TYR A 406 -10.90 -1.53 -5.76
N ALA A 407 -11.12 -1.08 -7.00
CA ALA A 407 -12.39 -1.22 -7.69
C ALA A 407 -12.78 -2.69 -7.89
N HIS A 408 -11.82 -3.53 -8.28
CA HIS A 408 -12.03 -4.98 -8.36
C HIS A 408 -12.39 -5.57 -6.98
N ALA A 409 -11.59 -5.26 -5.95
CA ALA A 409 -11.79 -5.78 -4.60
C ALA A 409 -13.15 -5.39 -4.00
N PHE A 410 -13.63 -4.17 -4.25
CA PHE A 410 -14.97 -3.75 -3.83
C PHE A 410 -16.08 -4.41 -4.65
N ARG A 411 -15.88 -4.60 -5.96
CA ARG A 411 -16.84 -5.32 -6.82
C ARG A 411 -17.02 -6.76 -6.36
N GLU A 412 -15.93 -7.49 -6.11
CA GLU A 412 -15.99 -8.86 -5.60
C GLU A 412 -16.77 -8.96 -4.28
N ARG A 413 -16.52 -8.03 -3.35
CA ARG A 413 -17.24 -7.99 -2.07
C ARG A 413 -18.71 -7.62 -2.23
N TYR A 414 -19.03 -6.71 -3.14
CA TYR A 414 -20.40 -6.32 -3.47
C TYR A 414 -21.18 -7.49 -4.08
N ASP A 415 -20.58 -8.18 -5.04
CA ASP A 415 -21.19 -9.34 -5.67
C ASP A 415 -21.34 -10.48 -4.67
N ALA A 416 -20.35 -10.73 -3.82
CA ALA A 416 -20.44 -11.70 -2.75
C ALA A 416 -21.56 -11.40 -1.74
N LEU A 417 -21.88 -10.12 -1.50
CA LEU A 417 -22.93 -9.73 -0.56
C LEU A 417 -24.35 -9.86 -1.14
N PHE A 418 -24.55 -9.50 -2.41
CA PHE A 418 -25.91 -9.40 -2.99
C PHE A 418 -26.22 -10.40 -4.09
N PHE A 419 -25.21 -10.92 -4.77
CA PHE A 419 -25.35 -11.79 -5.94
C PHE A 419 -24.70 -13.15 -5.74
N ALA A 420 -24.02 -13.39 -4.61
CA ALA A 420 -23.63 -14.73 -4.21
C ALA A 420 -24.89 -15.59 -4.19
N ARG A 421 -24.96 -16.51 -5.15
CA ARG A 421 -25.98 -17.55 -5.12
C ARG A 421 -25.81 -18.26 -3.78
N PRO A 422 -26.89 -18.57 -3.06
CA PRO A 422 -26.81 -19.65 -2.09
C PRO A 422 -26.24 -20.82 -2.86
N ALA A 423 -25.11 -21.37 -2.42
CA ALA A 423 -24.80 -22.74 -2.77
C ALA A 423 -26.11 -23.50 -2.50
N PHE A 424 -26.74 -24.03 -3.54
CA PHE A 424 -27.99 -24.77 -3.39
C PHE A 424 -27.68 -25.85 -2.37
N ASN A 425 -28.11 -25.64 -1.12
CA ASN A 425 -28.09 -26.62 -0.06
C ASN A 425 -29.07 -27.68 -0.52
N SER A 426 -28.57 -28.61 -1.34
CA SER A 426 -29.14 -29.93 -1.50
C SER A 426 -28.98 -30.58 -0.13
N ALA A 427 -29.95 -30.32 0.74
CA ALA A 427 -30.00 -30.92 2.05
C ALA A 427 -29.90 -32.45 1.88
N PRO A 428 -28.86 -33.12 2.41
CA PRO A 428 -28.96 -34.54 2.67
C PRO A 428 -29.89 -34.63 3.89
N ARG A 429 -31.09 -35.17 3.67
CA ARG A 429 -31.94 -35.62 4.78
C ARG A 429 -31.11 -36.53 5.69
N GLY A 430 -31.01 -36.15 6.95
CA GLY A 430 -30.82 -37.08 8.06
C GLY A 430 -29.40 -37.29 8.56
N GLN A 431 -29.08 -36.50 9.60
CA GLN A 431 -28.63 -36.98 10.91
C GLN A 431 -27.18 -37.49 11.06
N GLY A 432 -26.44 -36.83 11.96
CA GLY A 432 -25.48 -37.51 12.82
C GLY A 432 -24.02 -37.14 12.62
N THR A 433 -23.58 -36.10 13.34
CA THR A 433 -22.34 -36.05 14.15
C THR A 433 -21.09 -36.82 13.69
N ARG A 434 -20.01 -36.04 13.49
CA ARG A 434 -18.61 -36.28 13.92
C ARG A 434 -17.96 -37.60 13.45
N ASN A 435 -16.88 -37.51 12.67
CA ASN A 435 -15.50 -37.48 13.18
C ASN A 435 -14.50 -37.68 12.02
N ALA A 436 -13.31 -37.12 12.18
CA ALA A 436 -12.25 -37.08 11.19
C ALA A 436 -11.64 -38.47 10.87
N GLY A 437 -11.28 -38.65 9.59
CA GLY A 437 -10.11 -39.40 9.12
C GLY A 437 -10.10 -40.93 9.29
N ARG A 438 -10.66 -41.67 8.32
CA ARG A 438 -10.15 -43.02 8.01
C ARG A 438 -10.50 -43.49 6.59
N TRP A 439 -9.52 -44.15 5.98
CA TRP A 439 -9.57 -44.88 4.71
C TRP A 439 -10.84 -45.75 4.58
N GLN A 440 -11.52 -45.73 3.43
CA GLN A 440 -12.73 -46.53 3.16
C GLN A 440 -12.54 -47.54 2.01
N ARG A 441 -13.17 -48.70 2.19
CA ARG A 441 -13.38 -49.75 1.18
C ARG A 441 -14.81 -49.71 0.66
N ASP A 442 -15.02 -50.14 -0.58
CA ASP A 442 -16.37 -50.30 -1.15
C ASP A 442 -17.06 -51.61 -0.68
N LYS A 443 -18.33 -51.79 -1.07
CA LYS A 443 -19.18 -52.93 -0.66
C LYS A 443 -18.72 -54.31 -1.17
N LYS A 444 -17.64 -54.39 -1.95
CA LYS A 444 -16.99 -55.65 -2.35
C LYS A 444 -15.59 -55.82 -1.75
N GLY A 445 -15.16 -54.91 -0.87
CA GLY A 445 -13.92 -55.03 -0.11
C GLY A 445 -12.69 -54.42 -0.79
N ASN A 446 -12.85 -53.68 -1.89
CA ASN A 446 -11.73 -53.03 -2.58
C ASN A 446 -11.51 -51.59 -2.06
N TRP A 447 -10.24 -51.19 -1.95
CA TRP A 447 -9.83 -49.86 -1.47
C TRP A 447 -10.04 -48.80 -2.56
N LYS A 448 -10.57 -47.62 -2.18
CA LYS A 448 -10.60 -46.42 -3.04
C LYS A 448 -9.59 -45.38 -2.56
N PRO A 449 -8.73 -44.81 -3.44
CA PRO A 449 -7.87 -43.70 -3.08
C PRO A 449 -8.67 -42.38 -2.95
N PRO A 450 -8.19 -41.42 -2.15
CA PRO A 450 -8.89 -40.14 -1.93
C PRO A 450 -8.88 -39.24 -3.16
N ILE A 451 -9.91 -38.39 -3.25
CA ILE A 451 -10.18 -37.47 -4.37
C ILE A 451 -9.05 -36.43 -4.47
N GLY A 452 -8.43 -36.35 -5.64
CA GLY A 452 -7.41 -35.34 -5.97
C GLY A 452 -7.98 -33.93 -6.17
N PRO A 453 -7.13 -32.91 -6.34
CA PRO A 453 -7.54 -31.52 -6.50
C PRO A 453 -8.41 -31.30 -7.75
N PRO A 454 -9.13 -30.15 -7.86
CA PRO A 454 -10.22 -29.94 -8.81
C PRO A 454 -9.80 -30.21 -10.26
N LEU A 455 -10.64 -30.96 -10.98
CA LEU A 455 -10.41 -31.35 -12.36
C LEU A 455 -10.46 -30.14 -13.31
N GLN A 456 -9.83 -30.28 -14.48
CA GLN A 456 -9.80 -29.36 -15.62
C GLN A 456 -11.17 -28.75 -16.01
N GLU A 457 -12.27 -29.39 -15.61
CA GLU A 457 -13.65 -28.96 -15.85
C GLU A 457 -13.97 -27.57 -15.25
N ALA A 458 -13.38 -27.19 -14.11
CA ALA A 458 -13.59 -25.86 -13.52
C ALA A 458 -12.91 -24.72 -14.32
N ARG A 459 -11.83 -25.02 -15.06
CA ARG A 459 -11.18 -24.06 -15.97
C ARG A 459 -11.91 -23.94 -17.32
N ALA A 460 -12.45 -25.06 -17.83
CA ALA A 460 -13.22 -25.09 -19.08
C ALA A 460 -14.48 -24.19 -19.05
N ILE A 461 -15.11 -24.03 -17.88
CA ILE A 461 -16.30 -23.18 -17.71
C ILE A 461 -15.97 -21.68 -17.79
N GLY A 462 -14.74 -21.27 -17.43
CA GLY A 462 -14.28 -19.89 -17.56
C GLY A 462 -13.90 -19.53 -19.01
N ALA A 463 -13.21 -20.44 -19.70
CA ALA A 463 -12.78 -20.27 -21.09
C ALA A 463 -13.97 -20.18 -22.07
N THR A 464 -14.97 -21.05 -21.92
CA THR A 464 -16.20 -21.04 -22.74
C THR A 464 -16.98 -19.73 -22.65
N GLY A 465 -16.93 -19.03 -21.51
CA GLY A 465 -17.57 -17.73 -21.33
C GLY A 465 -16.82 -16.55 -21.97
N MET A 466 -15.52 -16.67 -22.20
CA MET A 466 -14.70 -15.64 -22.87
C MET A 466 -14.73 -15.81 -24.38
N GLU A 467 -14.65 -17.06 -24.88
CA GLU A 467 -14.82 -17.40 -26.29
C GLU A 467 -16.16 -16.92 -26.83
N GLN A 468 -17.24 -17.06 -26.07
CA GLN A 468 -18.57 -16.56 -26.47
C GLN A 468 -18.64 -15.03 -26.57
N ARG A 469 -17.91 -14.29 -25.72
CA ARG A 469 -17.85 -12.83 -25.79
C ARG A 469 -17.06 -12.37 -27.02
N LEU A 470 -15.89 -12.98 -27.23
CA LEU A 470 -15.05 -12.74 -28.39
C LEU A 470 -15.80 -13.06 -29.70
N LEU A 471 -16.50 -14.19 -29.76
CA LEU A 471 -17.32 -14.55 -30.91
C LEU A 471 -18.43 -13.53 -31.21
N ARG A 472 -19.12 -13.03 -30.19
CA ARG A 472 -20.15 -12.00 -30.36
C ARG A 472 -19.57 -10.71 -30.92
N ALA A 473 -18.37 -10.31 -30.48
CA ALA A 473 -17.66 -9.17 -31.01
C ALA A 473 -17.29 -9.36 -32.49
N ILE A 474 -16.71 -10.52 -32.84
CA ILE A 474 -16.36 -10.87 -34.24
C ILE A 474 -17.61 -10.82 -35.13
N LEU A 475 -18.72 -11.44 -34.71
CA LEU A 475 -19.96 -11.45 -35.49
C LEU A 475 -20.56 -10.05 -35.64
N ALA A 476 -20.52 -9.21 -34.61
CA ALA A 476 -20.95 -7.82 -34.69
C ALA A 476 -20.10 -7.01 -35.68
N SER A 477 -18.77 -7.19 -35.66
CA SER A 477 -17.84 -6.54 -36.59
C SER A 477 -18.04 -7.00 -38.03
N LEU A 478 -18.24 -8.30 -38.27
CA LEU A 478 -18.50 -8.84 -39.61
C LEU A 478 -19.87 -8.41 -40.16
N LEU A 479 -20.87 -8.14 -39.30
CA LEU A 479 -22.14 -7.56 -39.74
C LEU A 479 -21.99 -6.10 -40.20
N ARG A 480 -21.05 -5.34 -39.60
CA ARG A 480 -20.74 -3.95 -39.97
C ARG A 480 -19.76 -3.86 -41.16
N HIS A 481 -18.93 -4.89 -41.37
CA HIS A 481 -17.95 -5.00 -42.46
C HIS A 481 -18.10 -6.33 -43.23
N PRO A 482 -19.18 -6.49 -44.04
CA PRO A 482 -19.46 -7.74 -44.75
C PRO A 482 -18.37 -8.19 -45.73
N ASP A 483 -17.56 -7.25 -46.23
CA ASP A 483 -16.43 -7.50 -47.13
C ASP A 483 -15.35 -8.40 -46.52
N GLN A 484 -15.18 -8.34 -45.19
CA GLN A 484 -14.20 -9.14 -44.45
C GLN A 484 -14.60 -10.62 -44.33
N ILE A 485 -15.89 -10.94 -44.49
CA ILE A 485 -16.39 -12.33 -44.42
C ILE A 485 -15.77 -13.19 -45.51
N VAL A 486 -15.57 -12.63 -46.71
CA VAL A 486 -14.95 -13.35 -47.84
C VAL A 486 -13.49 -13.67 -47.54
N ARG A 487 -12.77 -12.73 -46.91
CA ARG A 487 -11.34 -12.84 -46.60
C ARG A 487 -11.05 -13.89 -45.53
N HIS A 488 -11.90 -14.00 -44.52
CA HIS A 488 -11.72 -14.95 -43.40
C HIS A 488 -12.60 -16.20 -43.50
N ARG A 489 -13.24 -16.45 -44.64
CA ARG A 489 -14.26 -17.50 -44.82
C ARG A 489 -13.80 -18.88 -44.39
N GLU A 490 -12.59 -19.28 -44.80
CA GLU A 490 -12.06 -20.63 -44.52
C GLU A 490 -11.83 -20.82 -43.02
N THR A 491 -11.22 -19.84 -42.36
CA THR A 491 -10.99 -19.86 -40.91
C THR A 491 -12.28 -19.73 -40.12
N LEU A 492 -13.25 -18.93 -40.58
CA LEU A 492 -14.56 -18.82 -39.94
C LEU A 492 -15.37 -20.12 -40.03
N ALA A 493 -15.22 -20.88 -41.12
CA ALA A 493 -15.89 -22.16 -41.29
C ALA A 493 -15.31 -23.28 -40.40
N SER A 494 -14.06 -23.14 -39.93
CA SER A 494 -13.42 -24.10 -39.02
C SER A 494 -13.71 -23.83 -37.53
N LEU A 495 -14.31 -22.68 -37.18
CA LEU A 495 -14.63 -22.34 -35.80
C LEU A 495 -15.71 -23.25 -35.21
N HIS A 496 -15.47 -23.80 -34.01
CA HIS A 496 -16.45 -24.57 -33.28
C HIS A 496 -17.31 -23.66 -32.39
N VAL A 497 -18.57 -23.45 -32.75
CA VAL A 497 -19.50 -22.58 -32.02
C VAL A 497 -20.49 -23.40 -31.19
N ALA A 498 -20.36 -23.35 -29.86
CA ALA A 498 -21.23 -24.08 -28.94
C ALA A 498 -22.67 -23.51 -28.87
N ASP A 499 -22.85 -22.21 -29.09
CA ASP A 499 -24.15 -21.54 -29.08
C ASP A 499 -24.87 -21.72 -30.43
N ARG A 500 -26.04 -22.36 -30.41
CA ARG A 500 -26.82 -22.66 -31.61
C ARG A 500 -27.22 -21.40 -32.39
N ALA A 501 -27.58 -20.31 -31.73
CA ALA A 501 -28.03 -19.09 -32.39
C ALA A 501 -26.85 -18.35 -33.03
N LEU A 502 -25.72 -18.24 -32.33
CA LEU A 502 -24.50 -17.63 -32.88
C LEU A 502 -23.94 -18.45 -34.05
N GLY A 503 -23.98 -19.78 -33.96
CA GLY A 503 -23.58 -20.68 -35.05
C GLY A 503 -24.48 -20.55 -36.28
N GLN A 504 -25.80 -20.40 -36.09
CA GLN A 504 -26.73 -20.14 -37.19
C GLN A 504 -26.48 -18.79 -37.88
N LEU A 505 -26.17 -17.74 -37.11
CA LEU A 505 -25.80 -16.43 -37.66
C LEU A 505 -24.52 -16.51 -38.50
N LEU A 506 -23.46 -17.13 -37.97
CA LEU A 506 -22.20 -17.33 -38.66
C LEU A 506 -22.38 -18.11 -39.97
N ALA A 507 -23.12 -19.21 -39.94
CA ALA A 507 -23.40 -20.02 -41.12
C ALA A 507 -24.17 -19.23 -42.20
N ALA A 508 -25.13 -18.38 -41.80
CA ALA A 508 -25.87 -17.53 -42.73
C ALA A 508 -24.98 -16.45 -43.35
N MET A 509 -24.08 -15.84 -42.58
CA MET A 509 -23.09 -14.87 -43.08
C MET A 509 -22.12 -15.51 -44.09
N ILE A 510 -21.62 -16.70 -43.78
CA ILE A 510 -20.75 -17.47 -44.70
C ILE A 510 -21.54 -17.85 -45.98
N ALA A 511 -22.77 -18.36 -45.85
CA ALA A 511 -23.60 -18.74 -46.99
C ALA A 511 -23.93 -17.54 -47.90
N ALA A 512 -24.22 -16.37 -47.32
CA ALA A 512 -24.45 -15.13 -48.06
C ALA A 512 -23.21 -14.69 -48.84
N SER A 513 -22.00 -14.89 -48.28
CA SER A 513 -20.74 -14.52 -48.96
C SER A 513 -20.47 -15.29 -50.26
N PHE A 514 -21.15 -16.42 -50.51
CA PHE A 514 -21.05 -17.16 -51.78
C PHE A 514 -21.90 -16.56 -52.91
N ARG A 515 -22.91 -15.75 -52.59
CA ARG A 515 -23.78 -15.08 -53.56
C ARG A 515 -23.15 -13.71 -53.87
N LYS A 516 -22.71 -13.48 -55.10
CA LYS A 516 -22.02 -12.23 -55.53
C LYS A 516 -22.82 -10.93 -55.32
N GLU A 517 -24.10 -11.02 -54.96
CA GLU A 517 -24.98 -9.89 -54.70
C GLU A 517 -25.35 -9.87 -53.21
N THR A 518 -24.59 -9.08 -52.44
CA THR A 518 -25.02 -8.20 -51.33
C THR A 518 -23.79 -7.95 -50.44
N VAL A 519 -23.07 -6.86 -50.70
CA VAL A 519 -21.96 -6.36 -49.86
C VAL A 519 -22.51 -5.44 -48.74
N GLU A 520 -23.83 -5.35 -48.61
CA GLU A 520 -24.48 -4.42 -47.68
C GLU A 520 -25.13 -5.16 -46.51
N THR A 521 -24.96 -4.61 -45.30
CA THR A 521 -25.53 -5.12 -44.04
C THR A 521 -27.03 -5.37 -44.12
N ASP A 522 -27.77 -4.53 -44.87
CA ASP A 522 -29.22 -4.68 -45.08
C ASP A 522 -29.58 -5.93 -45.92
N GLY A 523 -28.71 -6.32 -46.85
CA GLY A 523 -28.84 -7.57 -47.60
C GLY A 523 -28.67 -8.80 -46.71
N LEU A 524 -27.68 -8.80 -45.81
CA LEU A 524 -27.47 -9.85 -44.82
C LEU A 524 -28.68 -9.98 -43.87
N LEU A 525 -29.21 -8.86 -43.38
CA LEU A 525 -30.40 -8.85 -42.52
C LEU A 525 -31.64 -9.37 -43.25
N THR A 526 -31.76 -9.13 -44.56
CA THR A 526 -32.87 -9.65 -45.38
C THR A 526 -32.80 -11.16 -45.56
N ILE A 527 -31.58 -11.71 -45.72
CA ILE A 527 -31.33 -13.16 -45.86
C ILE A 527 -31.69 -13.93 -44.58
N LEU A 528 -31.51 -13.33 -43.40
CA LEU A 528 -31.83 -13.95 -42.11
C LEU A 528 -33.34 -14.19 -41.90
N GLY A 529 -34.21 -13.39 -42.53
CA GLY A 529 -35.67 -13.45 -42.37
C GLY A 529 -36.15 -13.08 -40.94
N PRO A 530 -37.46 -12.84 -40.71
CA PRO A 530 -37.96 -12.51 -39.37
C PRO A 530 -37.84 -13.71 -38.43
N GLY A 531 -37.09 -13.56 -37.33
CA GLY A 531 -36.85 -14.63 -36.38
C GLY A 531 -35.86 -14.25 -35.26
N GLU A 532 -35.54 -15.23 -34.40
CA GLU A 532 -34.65 -15.06 -33.25
C GLU A 532 -33.24 -14.60 -33.66
N VAL A 533 -32.68 -15.17 -34.73
CA VAL A 533 -31.35 -14.82 -35.26
C VAL A 533 -31.32 -13.40 -35.85
N TYR A 534 -32.39 -12.97 -36.51
CA TYR A 534 -32.52 -11.61 -37.03
C TYR A 534 -32.59 -10.56 -35.92
N ASN A 535 -33.38 -10.83 -34.85
CA ASN A 535 -33.46 -9.94 -33.71
C ASN A 535 -32.12 -9.84 -32.97
N MET A 536 -31.37 -10.94 -32.90
CA MET A 536 -30.03 -10.97 -32.33
C MET A 536 -29.03 -10.15 -33.17
N ALA A 537 -29.00 -10.33 -34.49
CA ALA A 537 -28.14 -9.56 -35.39
C ALA A 537 -28.47 -8.05 -35.33
N LYS A 538 -29.76 -7.70 -35.30
CA LYS A 538 -30.22 -6.31 -35.14
C LYS A 538 -29.88 -5.73 -33.77
N GLY A 539 -29.90 -6.55 -32.72
CA GLY A 539 -29.45 -6.19 -31.38
C GLY A 539 -27.96 -5.89 -31.34
N MET A 540 -27.14 -6.70 -32.01
CA MET A 540 -25.68 -6.50 -32.13
C MET A 540 -25.32 -5.22 -32.90
N LEU A 541 -26.12 -4.83 -33.90
CA LEU A 541 -25.94 -3.57 -34.63
C LEU A 541 -26.36 -2.32 -33.83
N ARG A 542 -27.28 -2.47 -32.87
CA ARG A 542 -27.76 -1.38 -31.99
C ARG A 542 -26.94 -1.21 -30.72
N ALA A 543 -26.34 -2.31 -30.26
CA ALA A 543 -25.48 -2.34 -29.10
C ALA A 543 -24.10 -1.80 -29.51
N ASP A 544 -23.80 -0.55 -29.18
CA ASP A 544 -22.41 -0.02 -29.22
C ASP A 544 -21.56 -0.56 -28.05
N THR A 545 -21.96 -1.70 -27.46
CA THR A 545 -21.47 -2.24 -26.19
C THR A 545 -20.46 -3.37 -26.34
N PHE A 546 -20.03 -3.67 -27.57
CA PHE A 546 -18.97 -4.63 -27.84
C PHE A 546 -17.71 -3.88 -28.27
N THR A 547 -16.99 -3.35 -27.28
CA THR A 547 -15.73 -2.62 -27.44
C THR A 547 -14.56 -3.56 -27.70
N PHE A 548 -14.70 -4.42 -28.71
CA PHE A 548 -13.52 -4.71 -29.51
C PHE A 548 -13.20 -3.41 -30.24
N THR A 549 -11.95 -2.97 -30.25
CA THR A 549 -11.59 -1.86 -31.12
C THR A 549 -11.64 -2.39 -32.55
N PRO A 550 -12.72 -2.09 -33.28
CA PRO A 550 -12.62 -1.24 -34.46
C PRO A 550 -13.63 -0.09 -34.45
N HIS A 551 -14.03 0.42 -33.26
CA HIS A 551 -14.98 1.53 -33.15
C HIS A 551 -14.62 2.58 -32.08
N ARG A 552 -13.36 3.00 -32.02
CA ARG A 552 -13.18 4.46 -32.10
C ARG A 552 -13.38 4.81 -33.57
N MET A 553 -13.99 5.95 -33.89
CA MET A 553 -14.15 6.42 -35.27
C MET A 553 -12.79 6.58 -35.97
N THR A 554 -12.20 5.48 -36.41
CA THR A 554 -11.05 5.45 -37.28
C THR A 554 -11.59 5.06 -38.65
N THR A 555 -11.37 5.95 -39.61
CA THR A 555 -11.67 5.78 -41.03
C THR A 555 -10.69 4.80 -41.72
N ASP A 556 -9.99 3.95 -40.96
CA ASP A 556 -8.88 3.13 -41.43
C ASP A 556 -9.29 1.65 -41.58
N ALA A 557 -9.68 1.27 -42.81
CA ALA A 557 -10.07 -0.08 -43.17
C ALA A 557 -8.96 -1.12 -42.94
N ASP A 558 -7.68 -0.70 -42.97
CA ASP A 558 -6.55 -1.62 -42.78
C ASP A 558 -6.42 -2.06 -41.32
N ARG A 559 -6.87 -1.22 -40.37
CA ARG A 559 -6.87 -1.56 -38.95
C ARG A 559 -7.95 -2.60 -38.62
N VAL A 560 -9.17 -2.40 -39.11
CA VAL A 560 -10.29 -3.34 -38.92
C VAL A 560 -9.92 -4.74 -39.42
N THR A 561 -9.26 -4.78 -40.57
CA THR A 561 -8.77 -6.02 -41.18
C THR A 561 -7.77 -6.74 -40.27
N ARG A 562 -6.74 -6.05 -39.76
CA ARG A 562 -5.72 -6.68 -38.89
C ARG A 562 -6.31 -7.20 -37.58
N ASP A 563 -7.21 -6.43 -36.97
CA ASP A 563 -7.79 -6.76 -35.67
C ASP A 563 -8.74 -7.97 -35.79
N LEU A 564 -9.51 -8.06 -36.89
CA LEU A 564 -10.32 -9.24 -37.21
C LEU A 564 -9.46 -10.47 -37.53
N GLU A 565 -8.38 -10.29 -38.28
CA GLU A 565 -7.44 -11.37 -38.61
C GLU A 565 -6.83 -11.98 -37.35
N GLU A 566 -6.43 -11.15 -36.40
CA GLU A 566 -5.90 -11.59 -35.11
C GLU A 566 -6.96 -12.29 -34.25
N ALA A 567 -8.14 -11.69 -34.08
CA ALA A 567 -9.21 -12.25 -33.24
C ALA A 567 -9.71 -13.61 -33.75
N ILE A 568 -9.92 -13.72 -35.06
CA ILE A 568 -10.34 -14.98 -35.71
C ILE A 568 -9.21 -16.02 -35.61
N GLY A 569 -7.96 -15.59 -35.80
CA GLY A 569 -6.78 -16.46 -35.67
C GLY A 569 -6.62 -17.04 -34.28
N VAL A 570 -6.75 -16.22 -33.23
CA VAL A 570 -6.71 -16.69 -31.84
C VAL A 570 -7.87 -17.65 -31.57
N MET A 571 -9.10 -17.36 -31.98
CA MET A 571 -10.21 -18.32 -31.77
C MET A 571 -10.00 -19.66 -32.48
N ALA A 572 -9.39 -19.67 -33.67
CA ALA A 572 -9.19 -20.89 -34.44
C ALA A 572 -8.09 -21.81 -33.87
N GLN A 573 -7.11 -21.25 -33.15
CA GLN A 573 -5.98 -22.01 -32.58
C GLN A 573 -6.35 -22.86 -31.35
N GLY A 574 -7.44 -22.54 -30.65
CA GLY A 574 -7.82 -23.19 -29.39
C GLY A 574 -7.99 -24.72 -29.51
N PRO A 575 -8.82 -25.22 -30.45
CA PRO A 575 -9.01 -26.66 -30.66
C PRO A 575 -7.73 -27.41 -31.04
N GLU A 576 -6.82 -26.78 -31.80
CA GLU A 576 -5.54 -27.38 -32.18
C GLU A 576 -4.60 -27.52 -30.98
N LEU A 577 -4.54 -26.49 -30.12
CA LEU A 577 -3.77 -26.52 -28.88
C LEU A 577 -4.34 -27.51 -27.86
N ASP A 578 -5.66 -27.67 -27.81
CA ASP A 578 -6.32 -28.69 -26.99
C ASP A 578 -6.00 -30.10 -27.45
N ALA A 579 -6.04 -30.35 -28.77
CA ALA A 579 -5.66 -31.63 -29.35
C ALA A 579 -4.17 -31.92 -29.13
N ALA A 580 -3.30 -30.92 -29.29
CA ALA A 580 -1.87 -31.03 -29.05
C ALA A 580 -1.55 -31.30 -27.58
N LEU A 581 -2.22 -30.63 -26.64
CA LEU A 581 -2.03 -30.87 -25.21
C LEU A 581 -2.53 -32.25 -24.80
N ALA A 582 -3.66 -32.70 -25.36
CA ALA A 582 -4.18 -34.04 -25.13
C ALA A 582 -3.21 -35.12 -25.63
N GLU A 583 -2.61 -34.93 -26.81
CA GLU A 583 -1.61 -35.84 -27.36
C GLU A 583 -0.29 -35.82 -26.58
N ALA A 584 0.23 -34.64 -26.24
CA ALA A 584 1.44 -34.51 -25.43
C ALA A 584 1.25 -35.12 -24.03
N THR A 585 0.06 -34.98 -23.45
CA THR A 585 -0.29 -35.61 -22.17
C THR A 585 -0.40 -37.13 -22.27
N ARG A 586 -0.88 -37.68 -23.40
CA ARG A 586 -0.85 -39.13 -23.66
C ARG A 586 0.57 -39.65 -23.76
N ARG A 587 1.43 -39.02 -24.57
CA ARG A 587 2.84 -39.42 -24.73
C ARG A 587 3.65 -39.34 -23.44
N ALA A 588 3.50 -38.26 -22.68
CA ALA A 588 4.14 -38.12 -21.37
C ALA A 588 3.70 -39.21 -20.37
N ARG A 589 2.46 -39.71 -20.51
CA ARG A 589 1.94 -40.81 -19.69
C ARG A 589 2.47 -42.17 -20.14
N ASP A 590 2.64 -42.39 -21.44
CA ASP A 590 2.99 -43.69 -22.00
C ASP A 590 4.51 -43.93 -22.02
N ASP A 591 5.32 -42.90 -22.34
CA ASP A 591 6.78 -43.03 -22.52
C ASP A 591 7.59 -42.73 -21.23
N LEU A 592 7.01 -41.98 -20.28
CA LEU A 592 7.58 -41.62 -18.96
C LEU A 592 9.05 -41.16 -18.99
N ASN A 593 9.47 -40.47 -20.06
CA ASN A 593 10.83 -39.96 -20.23
C ASN A 593 10.88 -38.43 -20.11
N GLU A 594 12.08 -37.89 -19.87
CA GLU A 594 12.27 -36.46 -19.62
C GLU A 594 11.90 -35.58 -20.82
N GLU A 595 12.08 -36.11 -22.05
CA GLU A 595 11.77 -35.40 -23.30
C GLU A 595 10.25 -35.25 -23.52
N SER A 596 9.47 -36.31 -23.31
CA SER A 596 8.00 -36.28 -23.42
C SER A 596 7.36 -35.38 -22.36
N TYR A 597 7.94 -35.33 -21.15
CA TYR A 597 7.50 -34.44 -20.09
C TYR A 597 7.82 -32.96 -20.39
N ALA A 598 9.02 -32.67 -20.93
CA ALA A 598 9.39 -31.33 -21.36
C ALA A 598 8.49 -30.83 -22.50
N GLU A 599 8.14 -31.71 -23.44
CA GLU A 599 7.21 -31.40 -24.53
C GLU A 599 5.79 -31.10 -24.00
N GLN A 600 5.30 -31.89 -23.04
CA GLN A 600 4.02 -31.60 -22.38
C GLN A 600 4.02 -30.22 -21.69
N GLN A 601 5.09 -29.87 -20.98
CA GLN A 601 5.22 -28.56 -20.34
C GLN A 601 5.27 -27.42 -21.36
N ARG A 602 5.92 -27.62 -22.51
CA ARG A 602 5.98 -26.65 -23.61
C ARG A 602 4.59 -26.37 -24.17
N VAL A 603 3.83 -27.42 -24.50
CA VAL A 603 2.46 -27.29 -25.04
C VAL A 603 1.51 -26.70 -24.00
N HIS A 604 1.66 -27.06 -22.71
CA HIS A 604 0.88 -26.46 -21.63
C HIS A 604 1.15 -24.94 -21.50
N ARG A 605 2.40 -24.49 -21.70
CA ARG A 605 2.73 -23.06 -21.69
C ARG A 605 2.09 -22.33 -22.88
N LEU A 606 2.17 -22.90 -24.08
CA LEU A 606 1.50 -22.34 -25.27
C LEU A 606 -0.01 -22.21 -25.06
N LYS A 607 -0.65 -23.18 -24.40
CA LYS A 607 -2.07 -23.10 -24.04
C LYS A 607 -2.35 -21.98 -23.04
N MET A 608 -1.51 -21.80 -22.02
CA MET A 608 -1.68 -20.70 -21.07
C MET A 608 -1.49 -19.33 -21.72
N ASP A 609 -0.52 -19.19 -22.62
CA ASP A 609 -0.30 -17.95 -23.37
C ASP A 609 -1.50 -17.64 -24.28
N HIS A 610 -2.06 -18.68 -24.92
CA HIS A 610 -3.29 -18.58 -25.70
C HIS A 610 -4.50 -18.16 -24.85
N GLU A 611 -4.70 -18.78 -23.68
CA GLU A 611 -5.78 -18.40 -22.74
C GLU A 611 -5.62 -16.94 -22.26
N SER A 612 -4.38 -16.48 -22.04
CA SER A 612 -4.08 -15.08 -21.72
C SER A 612 -4.42 -14.15 -22.88
N ARG A 613 -4.02 -14.51 -24.12
CA ARG A 613 -4.33 -13.71 -25.32
C ARG A 613 -5.84 -13.64 -25.56
N LEU A 614 -6.55 -14.74 -25.35
CA LEU A 614 -8.01 -14.79 -25.46
C LEU A 614 -8.68 -13.92 -24.38
N ALA A 615 -8.11 -13.87 -23.17
CA ALA A 615 -8.58 -12.99 -22.11
C ALA A 615 -8.29 -11.50 -22.37
N GLU A 616 -7.13 -11.16 -22.94
CA GLU A 616 -6.80 -9.80 -23.40
C GLU A 616 -7.77 -9.32 -24.47
N LEU A 617 -8.02 -10.17 -25.47
CA LEU A 617 -8.96 -9.91 -26.55
C LEU A 617 -10.40 -9.81 -26.03
N ALA A 618 -10.82 -10.63 -25.07
CA ALA A 618 -12.18 -10.61 -24.54
C ALA A 618 -12.46 -9.50 -23.50
N GLN A 619 -11.45 -8.74 -23.08
CA GLN A 619 -11.60 -7.61 -22.15
C GLN A 619 -12.00 -6.33 -22.91
N SER A 620 -13.05 -5.66 -22.43
CA SER A 620 -13.50 -4.37 -22.95
C SER A 620 -12.69 -3.24 -22.29
N ASP A 621 -11.95 -2.47 -23.09
CA ASP A 621 -11.38 -1.19 -22.64
C ASP A 621 -12.52 -0.17 -22.46
N ASP A 622 -13.09 -0.10 -21.26
CA ASP A 622 -13.88 1.04 -20.82
C ASP A 622 -12.92 2.19 -20.49
N ILE A 623 -12.48 2.91 -21.53
CA ILE A 623 -11.92 4.27 -21.43
C ILE A 623 -12.84 5.21 -22.19
N GLU A 624 -13.82 5.76 -21.47
CA GLU A 624 -14.12 7.21 -21.40
C GLU A 624 -14.93 7.55 -20.15
#